data_AF-A0A3B7LYI5-F1
#
_entry.id   AF-A0A3B7LYI5-F1
#
_cell.length_a   1.000
_cell.length_b   1.000
_cell.length_c   1.000
_cell.angle_alpha   90.00
_cell.angle_beta   90.00
_cell.angle_gamma   90.00
#
_symmetry.space_group_name_H-M   'P 1'
#
loop_
_entity.id
_entity.type
_entity.pdbx_description
1 polymer ?
#
loop_
_entity_poly.entity_id
_entity_poly.type
_entity_poly.pdbx_seq_one_letter_code
_entity_poly.pdbx_strand_id
1 'polypeptide(L)'
;MKNKNPVAMIIIGIVLFLIGGGLYLNSSKPAISAEEQARCETSVQQKYGENSSSIIGSCKTDTGFVAMMNAQANGATSAEETAKAISSANNQELGLGFFGKFLTGLCVGIGIVMFIKGIIGLKNKENPTV
;
A
#
# COMPACT_ATOMS: atom_id res chain seq x y z
N MET A 1 33.44 -3.23 -17.77
CA MET A 1 32.08 -3.68 -17.39
C MET A 1 31.55 -4.58 -18.49
N LYS A 2 31.30 -5.88 -18.21
CA LYS A 2 30.83 -6.89 -19.19
C LYS A 2 29.69 -6.35 -20.06
N ASN A 3 29.70 -6.67 -21.36
CA ASN A 3 28.64 -6.38 -22.34
C ASN A 3 27.25 -6.73 -21.78
N LYS A 4 26.57 -5.77 -21.14
CA LYS A 4 25.19 -5.97 -20.70
C LYS A 4 24.30 -5.82 -21.92
N ASN A 5 23.59 -6.88 -22.28
CA ASN A 5 22.66 -6.86 -23.39
C ASN A 5 21.56 -5.80 -23.10
N PRO A 6 21.42 -4.74 -23.91
CA PRO A 6 20.45 -3.69 -23.66
C PRO A 6 19.01 -4.20 -23.68
N VAL A 7 18.70 -5.22 -24.48
CA VAL A 7 17.40 -5.90 -24.48
C VAL A 7 17.14 -6.58 -23.13
N ALA A 8 18.14 -7.25 -22.56
CA ALA A 8 18.00 -7.88 -21.25
C ALA A 8 17.76 -6.84 -20.14
N MET A 9 18.37 -5.65 -20.22
CA MET A 9 18.12 -4.57 -19.26
C MET A 9 16.68 -4.04 -19.34
N ILE A 10 16.14 -3.90 -20.54
CA ILE A 10 14.73 -3.52 -20.75
C ILE A 10 13.80 -4.57 -20.15
N ILE A 11 14.01 -5.85 -20.44
CA ILE A 11 13.18 -6.94 -19.93
C ILE A 11 13.21 -6.96 -18.40
N ILE A 12 14.39 -6.92 -17.79
CA ILE A 12 14.54 -6.87 -16.33
C ILE A 12 13.83 -5.63 -15.77
N GLY A 13 13.96 -4.48 -16.43
CA GLY A 13 13.31 -3.24 -16.05
C GLY A 13 11.78 -3.37 -15.99
N ILE A 14 11.18 -3.94 -17.04
CA ILE A 14 9.73 -4.19 -17.12
C ILE A 14 9.28 -5.18 -16.04
N VAL A 15 10.00 -6.30 -15.88
CA VAL A 15 9.66 -7.32 -14.89
C VAL A 15 9.66 -6.73 -13.47
N LEU A 16 10.70 -5.96 -13.11
CA LEU A 16 10.78 -5.33 -11.80
C LEU A 16 9.69 -4.26 -11.61
N PHE A 17 9.35 -3.51 -12.66
CA PHE A 17 8.25 -2.55 -12.60
C PHE A 17 6.89 -3.24 -12.36
N LEU A 18 6.63 -4.35 -13.05
CA LEU A 18 5.40 -5.13 -12.85
C LEU A 18 5.32 -5.75 -11.45
N ILE A 19 6.42 -6.29 -10.93
CA ILE A 19 6.48 -6.82 -9.56
C ILE A 19 6.23 -5.70 -8.55
N GLY A 20 6.92 -4.56 -8.68
CA GLY A 20 6.73 -3.41 -7.81
C GLY A 20 5.30 -2.87 -7.86
N GLY A 21 4.73 -2.73 -9.05
CA GLY A 21 3.33 -2.31 -9.23
C GLY A 21 2.33 -3.30 -8.61
N GLY A 22 2.56 -4.61 -8.76
CA GLY A 22 1.74 -5.64 -8.11
C GLY A 22 1.81 -5.58 -6.59
N LEU A 23 3.00 -5.40 -6.02
CA LEU A 23 3.20 -5.22 -4.57
C LEU A 23 2.50 -3.96 -4.06
N TYR A 24 2.56 -2.86 -4.80
CA TYR A 24 1.84 -1.61 -4.47
C TYR A 24 0.34 -1.85 -4.37
N LEU A 25 -0.26 -2.42 -5.42
CA LEU A 25 -1.71 -2.68 -5.46
C LEU A 25 -2.18 -3.64 -4.36
N ASN A 26 -1.35 -4.61 -3.99
CA ASN A 26 -1.69 -5.54 -2.91
C ASN A 26 -1.56 -4.90 -1.52
N SER A 27 -0.57 -4.02 -1.33
CA SER A 27 -0.31 -3.34 -0.05
C SER A 27 -1.26 -2.16 0.20
N SER A 28 -1.90 -1.61 -0.83
CA SER A 28 -2.84 -0.49 -0.70
C SER A 28 -4.28 -0.92 -0.38
N LYS A 29 -4.57 -2.22 -0.27
CA LYS A 29 -5.91 -2.70 0.14
C LYS A 29 -6.08 -2.54 1.65
N PRO A 30 -7.17 -1.91 2.12
CA PRO A 30 -7.50 -1.89 3.55
C PRO A 30 -7.62 -3.32 4.07
N ALA A 31 -6.85 -3.66 5.11
CA ALA A 31 -6.91 -4.96 5.76
C ALA A 31 -8.08 -4.99 6.77
N ILE A 32 -9.31 -4.89 6.26
CA ILE A 32 -10.54 -4.94 7.06
C ILE A 32 -11.26 -6.25 6.72
N SER A 33 -11.44 -7.12 7.71
CA SER A 33 -12.21 -8.34 7.54
C SER A 33 -13.72 -8.04 7.42
N ALA A 34 -14.48 -8.96 6.81
CA ALA A 34 -15.94 -8.81 6.73
C ALA A 34 -16.59 -8.74 8.12
N GLU A 35 -16.01 -9.42 9.11
CA GLU A 35 -16.47 -9.38 10.50
C GLU A 35 -16.21 -8.01 11.16
N GLU A 36 -15.02 -7.45 10.99
CA GLU A 36 -14.68 -6.11 11.48
C GLU A 36 -15.51 -5.02 10.82
N GLN A 37 -15.75 -5.14 9.51
CA GLN A 37 -16.65 -4.25 8.78
C GLN A 37 -18.06 -4.29 9.39
N ALA A 38 -18.66 -5.48 9.52
CA ALA A 38 -20.01 -5.63 10.05
C ALA A 38 -20.15 -5.10 11.49
N ARG A 39 -19.14 -5.33 12.33
CA ARG A 39 -19.08 -4.76 13.68
C ARG A 39 -19.02 -3.25 13.65
N CYS A 40 -18.13 -2.66 12.83
CA CYS A 40 -18.02 -1.22 12.69
C CYS A 40 -19.33 -0.60 12.23
N GLU A 41 -19.97 -1.17 11.20
CA GLU A 41 -21.25 -0.69 10.67
C GLU A 41 -22.34 -0.70 11.75
N THR A 42 -22.39 -1.77 12.55
CA THR A 42 -23.31 -1.88 13.69
C THR A 42 -23.04 -0.80 14.73
N SER A 43 -21.78 -0.60 15.12
CA SER A 43 -21.40 0.45 16.09
C SER A 43 -21.70 1.86 15.58
N VAL A 44 -21.51 2.10 14.27
CA VAL A 44 -21.84 3.38 13.63
C VAL A 44 -23.36 3.61 13.64
N GLN A 45 -24.16 2.61 13.28
CA GLN A 45 -25.62 2.70 13.33
C GLN A 45 -26.11 2.97 14.76
N GLN A 46 -25.57 2.27 15.76
CA GLN A 46 -25.93 2.49 17.16
C GLN A 46 -25.57 3.88 17.66
N LYS A 47 -24.41 4.41 17.25
CA LYS A 47 -23.92 5.70 17.72
C LYS A 47 -24.55 6.90 17.02
N TYR A 48 -24.80 6.80 15.72
CA TYR A 48 -25.21 7.93 14.88
C TYR A 48 -26.65 7.83 14.36
N GLY A 49 -27.32 6.68 14.52
CA GLY A 49 -28.70 6.47 14.12
C GLY A 49 -28.94 6.85 12.65
N GLU A 50 -29.88 7.74 12.40
CA GLU A 50 -30.24 8.22 11.06
C GLU A 50 -29.09 8.95 10.33
N ASN A 51 -28.12 9.51 11.06
CA ASN A 51 -26.96 10.20 10.49
C ASN A 51 -25.83 9.24 10.05
N SER A 52 -25.97 7.94 10.33
CA SER A 52 -24.96 6.91 10.02
C SER A 52 -24.63 6.80 8.53
N SER A 53 -25.59 7.06 7.64
CA SER A 53 -25.47 6.92 6.19
C SER A 53 -24.27 7.68 5.60
N SER A 54 -23.94 8.84 6.18
CA SER A 54 -22.83 9.68 5.75
C SER A 54 -21.44 9.12 6.11
N ILE A 55 -21.35 8.25 7.13
CA ILE A 55 -20.05 7.79 7.67
C ILE A 55 -19.86 6.28 7.58
N ILE A 56 -20.93 5.52 7.36
CA ILE A 56 -20.92 4.05 7.38
C ILE A 56 -19.96 3.47 6.33
N GLY A 57 -19.78 4.16 5.21
CA GLY A 57 -18.81 3.79 4.17
C GLY A 57 -17.36 3.73 4.68
N SER A 58 -17.01 4.51 5.70
CA SER A 58 -15.67 4.50 6.31
C SER A 58 -15.32 3.16 6.94
N CYS A 59 -16.32 2.37 7.38
CA CYS A 59 -16.09 1.02 7.89
C CYS A 59 -15.51 0.05 6.85
N LYS A 60 -15.58 0.39 5.55
CA LYS A 60 -15.06 -0.44 4.45
C LYS A 60 -13.69 0.02 3.96
N THR A 61 -13.36 1.30 4.13
CA THR A 61 -12.18 1.91 3.49
C THR A 61 -11.13 2.39 4.46
N ASP A 62 -11.50 2.64 5.72
CA ASP A 62 -10.63 3.28 6.71
C ASP A 62 -10.41 2.36 7.93
N THR A 63 -9.25 1.71 7.96
CA THR A 63 -8.80 0.85 9.07
C THR A 63 -8.69 1.61 10.39
N GLY A 64 -8.32 2.89 10.34
CA GLY A 64 -8.23 3.76 11.51
C GLY A 64 -9.61 4.07 12.07
N PHE A 65 -10.60 4.31 11.20
CA PHE A 65 -11.98 4.51 11.60
C PHE A 65 -12.59 3.26 12.25
N VAL A 66 -12.37 2.07 11.67
CA VAL A 66 -12.78 0.80 12.27
C VAL A 66 -12.15 0.61 13.65
N ALA A 67 -10.85 0.85 13.77
CA ALA A 67 -10.12 0.75 15.03
C ALA A 67 -10.64 1.75 16.09
N MET A 68 -10.95 2.98 15.67
CA MET A 68 -11.53 4.00 16.52
C MET A 68 -12.91 3.59 17.04
N MET A 69 -13.79 3.09 16.17
CA MET A 69 -15.12 2.62 16.56
C MET A 69 -15.04 1.42 17.51
N ASN A 70 -14.14 0.47 17.25
CA ASN A 70 -13.90 -0.66 18.14
C ASN A 70 -13.33 -0.22 19.50
N ALA A 71 -12.39 0.71 19.54
CA ALA A 71 -11.82 1.23 20.79
C ALA A 71 -12.90 1.87 21.66
N GLN A 72 -13.77 2.69 21.06
CA GLN A 72 -14.89 3.31 21.77
C GLN A 72 -15.92 2.28 22.25
N ALA A 73 -16.24 1.29 21.43
CA ALA A 73 -17.15 0.20 21.82
C ALA A 73 -16.58 -0.63 22.99
N ASN A 74 -15.26 -0.76 23.09
CA ASN A 74 -14.57 -1.42 24.20
C ASN A 74 -14.30 -0.48 25.39
N GLY A 75 -14.87 0.72 25.40
CA GLY A 75 -14.80 1.62 26.55
C GLY A 75 -13.53 2.46 26.65
N ALA A 76 -12.82 2.71 25.54
CA ALA A 76 -11.72 3.68 25.54
C ALA A 76 -12.25 5.04 26.03
N THR A 77 -11.67 5.54 27.12
CA THR A 77 -12.13 6.76 27.81
C THR A 77 -11.24 7.96 27.53
N SER A 78 -10.03 7.74 27.00
CA SER A 78 -9.08 8.80 26.69
C SER A 78 -8.73 8.87 25.20
N ALA A 79 -8.30 10.07 24.80
CA ALA A 79 -7.76 10.30 23.46
C ALA A 79 -6.49 9.48 23.22
N GLU A 80 -5.68 9.24 24.26
CA GLU A 80 -4.46 8.43 24.17
C GLU A 80 -4.77 6.96 23.91
N GLU A 81 -5.74 6.37 24.62
CA GLU A 81 -6.18 4.98 24.39
C GLU A 81 -6.71 4.79 22.97
N THR A 82 -7.51 5.75 22.49
CA THR A 82 -8.03 5.74 21.12
C THR A 82 -6.90 5.89 20.11
N ALA A 83 -5.98 6.83 20.32
CA ALA A 83 -4.82 7.05 19.45
C ALA A 83 -3.91 5.82 19.40
N LYS A 84 -3.73 5.12 20.53
CA LYS A 84 -2.94 3.88 20.59
C LYS A 84 -3.61 2.76 19.80
N ALA A 85 -4.93 2.62 19.88
CA ALA A 85 -5.68 1.63 19.10
C ALA A 85 -5.65 1.91 17.59
N ILE A 86 -5.81 3.18 17.19
CA ILE A 86 -5.68 3.60 15.78
C ILE A 86 -4.24 3.36 15.30
N SER A 87 -3.26 3.78 16.10
CA SER A 87 -1.85 3.61 15.81
C SER A 87 -1.51 2.14 15.67
N SER A 88 -1.99 1.24 16.53
CA SER A 88 -1.73 -0.20 16.40
C SER A 88 -2.40 -0.83 15.18
N ALA A 89 -3.61 -0.38 14.81
CA ALA A 89 -4.27 -0.84 13.59
C ALA A 89 -3.54 -0.39 12.31
N ASN A 90 -2.95 0.82 12.31
CA ASN A 90 -2.13 1.31 11.19
C ASN A 90 -0.68 0.78 11.24
N ASN A 91 -0.12 0.53 12.44
CA ASN A 91 1.26 0.11 12.66
C ASN A 91 1.45 -1.40 12.85
N GLN A 92 0.40 -2.23 12.75
CA GLN A 92 0.59 -3.64 12.40
C GLN A 92 1.43 -3.79 11.10
N GLU A 93 1.56 -2.71 10.31
CA GLU A 93 2.49 -2.55 9.19
C GLU A 93 3.98 -2.41 9.53
N LEU A 94 4.42 -2.12 10.77
CA LEU A 94 5.84 -1.82 11.06
C LEU A 94 6.82 -2.96 10.73
N GLY A 95 6.32 -4.19 10.56
CA GLY A 95 7.08 -5.30 9.97
C GLY A 95 6.90 -5.40 8.45
N LEU A 96 6.03 -6.32 8.02
CA LEU A 96 5.79 -6.66 6.62
C LEU A 96 5.29 -5.48 5.76
N GLY A 97 4.56 -4.52 6.33
CA GLY A 97 4.06 -3.35 5.60
C GLY A 97 5.17 -2.36 5.23
N PHE A 98 6.07 -2.05 6.15
CA PHE A 98 7.26 -1.25 5.88
C PHE A 98 8.18 -1.95 4.88
N PHE A 99 8.45 -3.25 5.08
CA PHE A 99 9.28 -4.02 4.16
C PHE A 99 8.65 -4.12 2.77
N GLY A 100 7.33 -4.27 2.68
CA GLY A 100 6.57 -4.29 1.42
C GLY A 100 6.64 -2.95 0.69
N LYS A 101 6.50 -1.82 1.40
CA LYS A 101 6.66 -0.46 0.85
C LYS A 101 8.10 -0.22 0.37
N PHE A 102 9.09 -0.64 1.16
CA PHE A 102 10.50 -0.56 0.78
C PHE A 102 10.79 -1.40 -0.48
N LEU A 103 10.36 -2.66 -0.51
CA LEU A 103 10.56 -3.56 -1.65
C LEU A 103 9.84 -3.05 -2.91
N THR A 104 8.63 -2.51 -2.76
CA THR A 104 7.90 -1.82 -3.83
C THR A 104 8.75 -0.69 -4.42
N GLY A 105 9.25 0.22 -3.58
CA GLY A 105 10.11 1.32 -4.00
C GLY A 105 11.40 0.85 -4.66
N LEU A 106 12.04 -0.18 -4.11
CA LEU A 106 13.26 -0.77 -4.65
C LEU A 106 13.04 -1.38 -6.04
N CYS A 107 11.99 -2.18 -6.21
CA CYS A 107 11.64 -2.82 -7.48
C CYS A 107 11.30 -1.79 -8.55
N VAL A 108 10.45 -0.81 -8.24
CA VAL A 108 10.09 0.25 -9.19
C VAL A 108 11.31 1.09 -9.55
N GLY A 109 12.10 1.51 -8.56
CA GLY A 109 13.28 2.35 -8.77
C GLY A 109 14.35 1.66 -9.63
N ILE A 110 14.73 0.43 -9.29
CA ILE A 110 15.68 -0.35 -10.09
C ILE A 110 15.09 -0.64 -11.47
N GLY A 111 13.80 -0.97 -11.55
CA GLY A 111 13.10 -1.25 -12.79
C GLY A 111 13.20 -0.09 -13.79
N ILE A 112 12.89 1.13 -13.34
CA ILE A 112 12.99 2.35 -14.15
C ILE A 112 14.43 2.58 -14.63
N VAL A 113 15.41 2.48 -13.73
CA VAL A 113 16.82 2.70 -14.07
C VAL A 113 17.29 1.69 -15.12
N MET A 114 16.93 0.41 -14.97
CA MET A 114 17.30 -0.65 -15.90
C MET A 114 16.63 -0.47 -17.25
N PHE A 115 15.35 -0.09 -17.27
CA PHE A 115 14.62 0.20 -18.50
C PHE A 115 15.28 1.36 -19.27
N ILE A 116 15.52 2.51 -18.61
CA ILE A 116 16.14 3.68 -19.22
C ILE A 116 17.54 3.35 -19.76
N LYS A 117 18.39 2.68 -18.97
CA LYS A 117 19.72 2.26 -19.42
C LYS A 117 19.67 1.28 -20.59
N GLY A 118 18.67 0.41 -20.63
CA GLY A 118 18.41 -0.49 -21.74
C GLY A 118 18.06 0.27 -23.03
N ILE A 119 17.15 1.26 -22.95
CA ILE A 119 16.77 2.12 -24.09
C ILE A 119 17.97 2.92 -24.59
N ILE A 120 18.74 3.56 -23.69
CA ILE A 120 19.97 4.29 -24.06
C ILE A 120 20.96 3.33 -24.74
N GLY A 121 21.14 2.13 -24.19
CA GLY A 121 22.01 1.11 -24.76
C GLY A 121 21.57 0.58 -26.13
N LEU A 122 20.26 0.51 -26.41
CA LEU A 122 19.74 0.21 -27.75
C LEU A 122 20.02 1.35 -28.73
N LYS A 123 19.71 2.59 -28.35
CA LYS A 123 19.96 3.77 -29.19
C LYS A 123 21.44 3.90 -29.58
N ASN A 124 22.35 3.65 -28.64
CA ASN A 124 23.79 3.70 -28.89
C ASN A 124 24.31 2.53 -29.75
N LYS A 125 23.58 1.41 -29.82
CA LYS A 125 23.87 0.31 -30.75
C LYS A 125 23.34 0.56 -32.16
N GLU A 126 22.18 1.21 -32.27
CA GLU A 126 21.48 1.48 -33.53
C GLU A 126 22.06 2.69 -34.26
N ASN A 127 22.43 3.74 -33.52
CA ASN A 127 23.19 4.89 -33.99
C ASN A 127 24.54 4.94 -33.27
N PRO A 128 25.52 4.10 -33.68
CA PRO A 128 26.91 4.30 -33.31
C PRO A 128 27.42 5.51 -34.10
N THR A 129 27.01 6.74 -33.76
CA THR A 129 27.52 7.92 -34.44
C THR A 129 29.00 8.11 -34.11
N VAL A 130 29.86 8.06 -35.14
CA VAL A 130 31.22 8.64 -35.28
C VAL A 130 32.21 8.40 -34.13
#